data_AF-A0A1F5QC12-F1
#
_entry.id   AF-A0A1F5QC12-F1
#
_cell.length_a   1.000
_cell.length_b   1.000
_cell.length_c   1.000
_cell.angle_alpha   90.00
_cell.angle_beta   90.00
_cell.angle_gamma   90.00
#
_symmetry.space_group_name_H-M   'P 1'
#
loop_
_entity.id
_entity.type
_entity.pdbx_description
1 polymer ?
#
loop_
_entity_poly.entity_id
_entity_poly.type
_entity_poly.pdbx_seq_one_letter_code
_entity_poly.pdbx_strand_id
1 'polypeptide(L)'
;MKQKRLYPAPVFSIFFKTMIKSKAYFQTSRPYKSAKTGAGFTLIELLVVISIIGLLASVVLVSLNSARGKARNTKRLGDIRQLVTAFNLALDSNGSVPDIAGSDACIAVVCGGGPWTGIVANAAIDNFFAPYIKKPTDPQDNTRGRWGYVYGDHYSGIVPYDGYVLSNATYIEWTMEGSVQPASCSPGRVWSATANWFDCLYVLN
;
A
#
# COMPACT_ATOMS: atom_id res chain seq x y z
N MET A 1 35.74 -35.06 -31.09
CA MET A 1 34.62 -35.02 -32.06
C MET A 1 33.72 -33.84 -31.74
N LYS A 2 33.43 -33.01 -32.74
CA LYS A 2 32.75 -31.71 -32.67
C LYS A 2 31.21 -31.88 -32.68
N GLN A 3 30.49 -31.18 -31.80
CA GLN A 3 29.09 -30.77 -31.99
C GLN A 3 28.90 -29.39 -31.31
N LYS A 4 29.20 -28.29 -32.01
CA LYS A 4 28.28 -27.36 -32.71
C LYS A 4 27.15 -26.77 -31.85
N ARG A 5 27.37 -25.50 -31.49
CA ARG A 5 26.45 -24.50 -30.95
C ARG A 5 25.22 -24.29 -31.84
N LEU A 6 24.07 -24.03 -31.22
CA LEU A 6 22.93 -23.34 -31.84
C LEU A 6 22.45 -22.24 -30.88
N TYR A 7 22.71 -20.98 -31.23
CA TYR A 7 22.12 -19.80 -30.60
C TYR A 7 20.98 -19.30 -31.49
N PRO A 8 19.81 -18.91 -30.95
CA PRO A 8 18.73 -18.31 -31.73
C PRO A 8 19.09 -16.89 -32.19
N ALA A 9 18.70 -16.57 -33.42
CA ALA A 9 19.03 -15.34 -34.13
C ALA A 9 18.31 -14.10 -33.57
N PRO A 10 18.96 -12.91 -33.54
CA PRO A 10 18.27 -11.64 -33.38
C PRO A 10 17.66 -11.21 -34.71
N VAL A 11 16.34 -11.28 -34.81
CA VAL A 11 15.54 -10.70 -35.89
C VAL A 11 15.31 -9.24 -35.56
N PHE A 12 16.25 -8.35 -35.89
CA PHE A 12 15.95 -6.92 -36.10
C PHE A 12 17.12 -6.23 -36.84
N SER A 13 17.34 -6.66 -38.08
CA SER A 13 18.20 -5.96 -39.03
C SER A 13 17.54 -6.09 -40.39
N ILE A 14 16.75 -5.07 -40.76
CA ILE A 14 16.38 -4.62 -42.11
C ILE A 14 15.56 -3.36 -41.87
N PHE A 15 16.10 -2.17 -42.15
CA PHE A 15 15.41 -1.14 -42.94
C PHE A 15 16.39 0.00 -43.27
N PHE A 16 16.84 -0.06 -44.52
CA PHE A 16 17.01 1.05 -45.44
C PHE A 16 18.12 2.10 -45.21
N LYS A 17 19.22 1.79 -45.89
CA LYS A 17 20.31 2.65 -46.34
C LYS A 17 19.79 3.83 -47.21
N THR A 18 20.32 5.02 -46.94
CA THR A 18 20.72 6.10 -47.89
C THR A 18 19.69 6.88 -48.72
N MET A 19 19.69 8.20 -48.45
CA MET A 19 19.87 9.33 -49.39
C MET A 19 19.25 9.24 -50.79
N ILE A 20 18.42 10.24 -51.16
CA ILE A 20 18.51 10.99 -52.43
C ILE A 20 17.53 12.20 -52.41
N LYS A 21 18.08 13.35 -52.83
CA LYS A 21 17.42 14.58 -53.37
C LYS A 21 16.72 15.54 -52.40
N SER A 22 17.53 16.51 -51.97
CA SER A 22 17.19 17.93 -51.99
C SER A 22 16.40 18.28 -53.26
N LYS A 23 15.12 18.62 -53.08
CA LYS A 23 14.35 19.45 -54.00
C LYS A 23 14.00 20.72 -53.25
N ALA A 24 14.59 21.83 -53.66
CA ALA A 24 14.16 23.16 -53.30
C ALA A 24 12.68 23.31 -53.67
N TYR A 25 11.82 23.48 -52.67
CA TYR A 25 10.42 23.84 -52.87
C TYR A 25 10.26 25.33 -52.59
N PHE A 26 10.25 26.08 -53.69
CA PHE A 26 9.49 27.29 -53.95
C PHE A 26 8.75 27.88 -52.72
N GLN A 27 9.36 28.89 -52.10
CA GLN A 27 8.72 29.72 -51.07
C GLN A 27 7.61 30.54 -51.71
N THR A 28 6.35 30.15 -51.49
CA THR A 28 5.21 31.02 -51.71
C THR A 28 5.03 31.91 -50.48
N SER A 29 5.19 33.21 -50.68
CA SER A 29 4.94 34.27 -49.71
C SER A 29 3.45 34.30 -49.36
N ARG A 30 3.07 33.65 -48.25
CA ARG A 30 1.75 33.82 -47.65
C ARG A 30 1.66 35.25 -47.06
N PRO A 31 0.64 36.05 -47.39
CA PRO A 31 0.45 37.36 -46.78
C PRO A 31 0.18 37.16 -45.29
N TYR A 32 0.99 37.80 -44.43
CA TYR A 32 0.77 37.84 -43.00
C TYR A 32 -0.52 38.64 -42.75
N LYS A 33 -1.65 37.94 -42.56
CA LYS A 33 -2.87 38.57 -42.04
C LYS A 33 -2.47 39.29 -40.75
N SER A 34 -2.70 40.60 -40.71
CA SER A 34 -2.58 41.41 -39.50
C SER A 34 -3.36 40.72 -38.39
N ALA A 35 -2.64 40.02 -37.52
CA ALA A 35 -3.20 39.43 -36.33
C ALA A 35 -3.72 40.60 -35.49
N LYS A 36 -4.99 40.55 -35.09
CA LYS A 36 -5.51 41.44 -34.05
C LYS A 36 -4.46 41.53 -32.95
N THR A 37 -4.11 42.74 -32.54
CA THR A 37 -3.28 42.99 -31.36
C THR A 37 -4.05 42.54 -30.12
N GLY A 38 -4.14 41.22 -29.93
CA GLY A 38 -4.46 40.65 -28.63
C GLY A 38 -3.32 41.03 -27.71
N ALA A 39 -3.67 41.61 -26.56
CA ALA A 39 -2.70 41.91 -25.51
C ALA A 39 -1.91 40.62 -25.20
N GLY A 40 -0.63 40.61 -25.57
CA GLY A 40 0.27 39.51 -25.23
C GLY A 40 0.65 39.62 -23.76
N PHE A 41 0.68 38.49 -23.06
CA PHE A 41 1.21 38.43 -21.70
C PHE A 41 2.67 38.90 -21.71
N THR A 42 3.02 39.75 -20.74
CA THR A 42 4.39 40.16 -20.52
C THR A 42 5.19 39.00 -19.93
N LEU A 43 6.49 38.94 -20.23
CA LEU A 43 7.39 37.92 -19.65
C LEU A 43 7.39 37.95 -18.12
N ILE A 44 7.22 39.13 -17.52
CA ILE A 44 7.16 39.29 -16.07
C ILE A 44 5.86 38.73 -15.48
N GLU A 45 4.72 38.87 -16.15
CA GLU A 45 3.46 38.28 -15.70
C GLU A 45 3.55 36.75 -15.66
N LEU A 46 4.13 36.12 -16.69
CA LEU A 46 4.33 34.67 -16.68
C LEU A 46 5.34 34.21 -15.63
N LEU A 47 6.40 34.98 -15.40
CA LEU A 47 7.43 34.66 -14.42
C LEU A 47 6.90 34.69 -12.98
N VAL A 48 6.06 35.68 -12.64
CA VAL A 48 5.44 35.78 -11.32
C VAL A 48 4.43 34.66 -11.08
N VAL A 49 3.71 34.21 -12.12
CA VAL A 49 2.73 33.13 -11.97
C VAL A 49 3.41 31.80 -11.67
N ILE A 50 4.45 31.43 -12.42
CA ILE A 50 5.17 30.17 -12.18
C ILE A 50 5.92 30.18 -10.84
N SER A 51 6.39 31.35 -10.39
CA SER A 51 7.07 31.46 -9.10
C SER A 51 6.10 31.23 -7.92
N ILE A 52 4.89 31.79 -8.00
CA ILE A 52 3.84 31.57 -6.98
C ILE A 52 3.36 30.11 -7.01
N ILE A 53 3.12 29.53 -8.20
CA ILE A 53 2.70 28.11 -8.32
C ILE A 53 3.79 27.19 -7.74
N GLY A 54 5.07 27.44 -8.05
CA GLY A 54 6.19 26.66 -7.52
C GLY A 54 6.28 26.74 -5.99
N LEU A 55 6.10 27.94 -5.43
CA LEU A 55 6.09 28.14 -3.98
C LEU A 55 4.94 27.36 -3.31
N LEU A 56 3.70 27.51 -3.81
CA LEU A 56 2.55 26.79 -3.26
C LEU A 56 2.67 25.27 -3.42
N ALA A 57 3.15 24.79 -4.57
CA ALA A 57 3.32 23.36 -4.83
C ALA A 57 4.32 22.72 -3.85
N SER A 58 5.41 23.41 -3.50
CA SER A 58 6.42 22.87 -2.57
C SER A 58 5.86 22.61 -1.17
N VAL A 59 5.03 23.53 -0.64
CA VAL A 59 4.40 23.39 0.68
C VAL A 59 3.36 22.26 0.69
N VAL A 60 2.58 22.14 -0.40
CA VAL A 60 1.54 21.10 -0.53
C VAL A 60 2.15 19.69 -0.60
N LEU A 61 3.30 19.52 -1.25
CA LEU A 61 3.93 18.20 -1.38
C LEU A 61 4.35 17.59 -0.03
N VAL A 62 4.84 18.41 0.91
CA VAL A 62 5.26 17.94 2.25
C VAL A 62 4.06 17.44 3.06
N SER A 63 2.93 18.15 3.02
CA SER A 63 1.73 17.78 3.77
C SER A 63 1.05 16.51 3.23
N LEU A 64 1.14 16.28 1.92
CA LEU A 64 0.52 15.14 1.26
C LEU A 64 1.07 13.77 1.73
N ASN A 65 2.35 13.70 2.06
CA ASN A 65 2.96 12.45 2.52
C ASN A 65 2.39 11.97 3.86
N SER A 66 2.18 12.91 4.81
CA SER A 66 1.53 12.62 6.09
C SER A 66 0.05 12.25 5.90
N ALA A 67 -0.65 12.99 5.03
CA ALA A 67 -2.06 12.75 4.75
C ALA A 67 -2.30 11.34 4.17
N ARG A 68 -1.45 10.88 3.26
CA ARG A 68 -1.52 9.51 2.70
C ARG A 68 -1.36 8.43 3.76
N GLY A 69 -0.42 8.61 4.71
CA GLY A 69 -0.23 7.68 5.83
C GLY A 69 -1.47 7.59 6.73
N LYS A 70 -2.06 8.74 7.07
CA LYS A 70 -3.31 8.80 7.85
C LYS A 70 -4.47 8.11 7.13
N ALA A 71 -4.64 8.36 5.82
CA ALA A 71 -5.68 7.73 5.03
C ALA A 71 -5.54 6.19 5.00
N ARG A 72 -4.32 5.67 4.88
CA ARG A 72 -4.04 4.22 4.96
C ARG A 72 -4.40 3.65 6.33
N ASN A 73 -4.04 4.34 7.42
CA ASN A 73 -4.43 3.91 8.76
C ASN A 73 -5.95 3.92 8.96
N THR A 74 -6.66 4.91 8.42
CA THR A 74 -8.14 4.93 8.43
C THR A 74 -8.74 3.74 7.70
N LYS A 75 -8.16 3.35 6.56
CA LYS A 75 -8.57 2.14 5.83
C LYS A 75 -8.33 0.88 6.67
N ARG A 76 -7.15 0.74 7.28
CA ARG A 76 -6.81 -0.38 8.18
C ARG A 76 -7.80 -0.49 9.33
N LEU A 77 -8.19 0.63 9.93
CA LEU A 77 -9.17 0.65 11.02
C LEU A 77 -10.56 0.20 10.56
N GLY A 78 -10.96 0.56 9.35
CA GLY A 78 -12.19 0.05 8.73
C GLY A 78 -12.14 -1.46 8.52
N ASP A 79 -11.02 -1.97 8.02
CA ASP A 79 -10.82 -3.40 7.77
C ASP A 79 -10.86 -4.21 9.07
N ILE A 80 -10.24 -3.71 10.14
CA ILE A 80 -10.31 -4.36 11.46
C ILE A 80 -11.73 -4.42 11.99
N ARG A 81 -12.52 -3.35 11.87
CA ARG A 81 -13.93 -3.38 12.31
C ARG A 81 -14.75 -4.40 11.54
N GLN A 82 -14.50 -4.53 10.23
CA GLN A 82 -15.13 -5.54 9.40
C GLN A 82 -14.68 -6.95 9.78
N LEU A 83 -13.37 -7.15 10.03
CA LEU A 83 -12.82 -8.43 10.49
C LEU A 83 -13.39 -8.86 11.84
N VAL A 84 -13.49 -7.96 12.81
CA VAL A 84 -14.10 -8.25 14.12
C VAL A 84 -15.57 -8.61 13.97
N THR A 85 -16.31 -7.87 13.12
CA THR A 85 -17.72 -8.20 12.85
C THR A 85 -17.86 -9.57 12.20
N ALA A 86 -17.02 -9.87 11.20
CA ALA A 86 -17.00 -11.15 10.51
C ALA A 86 -16.59 -12.31 11.44
N PHE A 87 -15.65 -12.06 12.36
CA PHE A 87 -15.25 -13.02 13.38
C PHE A 87 -16.43 -13.41 14.26
N ASN A 88 -17.19 -12.43 14.78
CA ASN A 88 -18.35 -12.71 15.63
C ASN A 88 -19.42 -13.51 14.87
N LEU A 89 -19.71 -13.14 13.62
CA LEU A 89 -20.67 -13.89 12.78
C LEU A 89 -20.21 -15.32 12.51
N ALA A 90 -18.91 -15.51 12.26
CA ALA A 90 -18.31 -16.82 12.05
C ALA A 90 -18.35 -17.68 13.32
N LEU A 91 -18.07 -17.07 14.49
CA LEU A 91 -18.14 -17.73 15.78
C LEU A 91 -19.56 -18.20 16.09
N ASP A 92 -20.57 -17.35 15.85
CA ASP A 92 -21.98 -17.69 16.03
C ASP A 92 -22.40 -18.89 15.17
N SER A 93 -21.83 -19.03 13.98
CA SER A 93 -22.13 -20.14 13.06
C SER A 93 -21.37 -21.43 13.33
N ASN A 94 -20.10 -21.33 13.74
CA ASN A 94 -19.20 -22.47 13.89
C ASN A 94 -19.19 -23.02 15.32
N GLY A 95 -19.60 -22.22 16.31
CA GLY A 95 -19.64 -22.60 17.73
C GLY A 95 -18.29 -22.64 18.43
N SER A 96 -17.18 -22.53 17.70
CA SER A 96 -15.83 -22.44 18.24
C SER A 96 -14.92 -21.59 17.36
N VAL A 97 -13.88 -21.03 17.97
CA VAL A 97 -12.80 -20.36 17.25
C VAL A 97 -11.91 -21.39 16.53
N PRO A 98 -11.26 -21.03 15.41
CA PRO A 98 -10.27 -21.90 14.79
C PRO A 98 -9.08 -22.12 15.70
N ASP A 99 -8.71 -23.39 15.88
CA ASP A 99 -7.47 -23.84 16.51
C ASP A 99 -6.41 -24.04 15.42
N ILE A 100 -5.34 -23.24 15.50
CA ILE A 100 -4.13 -23.30 14.68
C ILE A 100 -2.90 -23.70 15.51
N ALA A 101 -3.13 -24.34 16.66
CA ALA A 101 -2.14 -24.97 17.53
C ALA A 101 -1.12 -24.00 18.16
N GLY A 102 -1.58 -22.80 18.54
CA GLY A 102 -0.74 -21.78 19.17
C GLY A 102 0.20 -21.10 18.18
N SER A 103 -0.31 -20.83 16.98
CA SER A 103 0.45 -20.19 15.90
C SER A 103 -0.21 -18.88 15.49
N ASP A 104 0.48 -18.16 14.59
CA ASP A 104 -0.09 -17.02 13.89
C ASP A 104 -0.41 -17.40 12.43
N ALA A 105 -1.50 -16.85 11.89
CA ALA A 105 -1.97 -17.12 10.54
C ALA A 105 -2.39 -15.82 9.83
N CYS A 106 -2.17 -15.77 8.53
CA CYS A 106 -2.54 -14.62 7.71
C CYS A 106 -4.04 -14.61 7.37
N ILE A 107 -4.74 -13.53 7.70
CA ILE A 107 -6.15 -13.30 7.31
C ILE A 107 -6.25 -12.41 6.06
N ALA A 108 -5.20 -11.62 5.78
CA ALA A 108 -5.14 -10.77 4.60
C ALA A 108 -4.87 -11.57 3.31
N VAL A 109 -4.98 -10.90 2.16
CA VAL A 109 -4.51 -11.47 0.88
C VAL A 109 -3.01 -11.78 0.94
N VAL A 110 -2.24 -10.89 1.57
CA VAL A 110 -0.81 -11.06 1.82
C VAL A 110 -0.49 -10.53 3.20
N CYS A 111 0.23 -11.33 3.99
CA CYS A 111 0.89 -10.88 5.20
C CYS A 111 2.39 -11.02 4.99
N GLY A 112 3.18 -10.08 5.48
CA GLY A 112 4.62 -10.19 5.32
C GLY A 112 5.42 -9.02 5.85
N GLY A 113 6.68 -9.33 6.12
CA GLY A 113 7.70 -8.39 6.56
C GLY A 113 7.74 -8.14 8.07
N GLY A 114 8.92 -7.77 8.56
CA GLY A 114 9.13 -7.41 9.97
C GLY A 114 9.14 -8.68 10.83
N PRO A 115 8.66 -8.65 12.08
CA PRO A 115 8.50 -9.85 12.90
C PRO A 115 7.59 -10.92 12.28
N TRP A 116 6.78 -10.56 11.27
CA TRP A 116 5.82 -11.42 10.60
C TRP A 116 6.39 -12.19 9.41
N THR A 117 7.71 -12.19 9.23
CA THR A 117 8.37 -13.05 8.24
C THR A 117 8.07 -14.51 8.55
N GLY A 118 7.32 -15.18 7.67
CA GLY A 118 6.97 -16.59 7.81
C GLY A 118 5.52 -16.87 8.22
N ILE A 119 4.72 -15.84 8.53
CA ILE A 119 3.27 -16.02 8.66
C ILE A 119 2.67 -16.26 7.28
N VAL A 120 1.96 -17.36 7.13
CA VAL A 120 1.34 -17.79 5.89
C VAL A 120 -0.17 -17.94 6.04
N ALA A 121 -0.86 -18.10 4.91
CA ALA A 121 -2.28 -18.42 4.91
C ALA A 121 -2.53 -19.78 5.59
N ASN A 122 -3.64 -19.89 6.31
CA ASN A 122 -4.06 -21.14 6.95
C ASN A 122 -5.49 -21.46 6.47
N ALA A 123 -5.71 -22.69 5.99
CA ALA A 123 -6.99 -23.09 5.42
C ALA A 123 -8.14 -23.04 6.44
N ALA A 124 -7.89 -23.32 7.73
CA ALA A 124 -8.92 -23.24 8.77
C ALA A 124 -9.39 -21.80 8.96
N ILE A 125 -8.45 -20.86 9.02
CA ILE A 125 -8.73 -19.41 9.11
C ILE A 125 -9.45 -18.92 7.86
N ASP A 126 -8.96 -19.33 6.69
CA ASP A 126 -9.56 -18.94 5.42
C ASP A 126 -11.01 -19.40 5.32
N ASN A 127 -11.29 -20.65 5.68
CA ASN A 127 -12.65 -21.20 5.68
C ASN A 127 -13.54 -20.54 6.74
N PHE A 128 -12.97 -20.14 7.88
CA PHE A 128 -13.69 -19.46 8.94
C PHE A 128 -14.19 -18.07 8.50
N PHE A 129 -13.35 -17.30 7.81
CA PHE A 129 -13.70 -15.94 7.37
C PHE A 129 -14.39 -15.87 6.00
N ALA A 130 -14.13 -16.83 5.10
CA ALA A 130 -14.58 -16.79 3.70
C ALA A 130 -16.10 -16.53 3.50
N PRO A 131 -17.02 -17.07 4.31
CA PRO A 131 -18.45 -16.81 4.14
C PRO A 131 -18.86 -15.38 4.51
N TYR A 132 -18.09 -14.70 5.35
CA TYR A 132 -18.49 -13.47 6.03
C TYR A 132 -17.75 -12.23 5.54
N ILE A 133 -16.52 -12.40 5.04
CA ILE A 133 -15.70 -11.29 4.58
C ILE A 133 -14.75 -11.71 3.46
N LYS A 134 -14.63 -10.85 2.46
CA LYS A 134 -13.55 -10.96 1.48
C LYS A 134 -12.23 -10.58 2.15
N LYS A 135 -11.21 -11.42 2.01
CA LYS A 135 -9.87 -11.15 2.55
C LYS A 135 -9.42 -9.69 2.28
N PRO A 136 -9.12 -8.92 3.33
CA PRO A 136 -8.68 -7.55 3.15
C PRO A 136 -7.25 -7.51 2.58
N THR A 137 -6.96 -6.43 1.85
CA THR A 137 -5.62 -6.14 1.35
C THR A 137 -5.11 -4.91 2.11
N ASP A 138 -3.93 -5.02 2.73
CA ASP A 138 -3.29 -3.87 3.34
C ASP A 138 -3.03 -2.80 2.26
N PRO A 139 -3.34 -1.51 2.52
CA PRO A 139 -3.22 -0.45 1.52
C PRO A 139 -1.77 -0.05 1.20
N GLN A 140 -0.77 -0.81 1.67
CA GLN A 140 0.65 -0.57 1.43
C GLN A 140 1.23 -1.65 0.50
N ASP A 141 1.79 -1.20 -0.63
CA ASP A 141 2.36 -2.05 -1.67
C ASP A 141 3.73 -2.62 -1.27
N ASN A 142 3.80 -3.52 -0.28
CA ASN A 142 4.96 -4.36 0.10
C ASN A 142 6.35 -3.68 0.30
N THR A 143 6.45 -2.36 0.20
CA THR A 143 7.72 -1.61 0.07
C THR A 143 8.42 -1.33 1.40
N ARG A 144 7.75 -1.55 2.55
CA ARG A 144 8.29 -1.20 3.88
C ARG A 144 8.52 -2.38 4.81
N GLY A 145 8.45 -3.60 4.29
CA GLY A 145 8.74 -4.79 5.08
C GLY A 145 7.82 -4.99 6.27
N ARG A 146 6.55 -4.54 6.29
CA ARG A 146 5.56 -4.89 7.32
C ARG A 146 4.15 -4.59 6.81
N TRP A 147 3.31 -5.60 6.63
CA TRP A 147 1.94 -5.45 6.11
C TRP A 147 1.07 -6.67 6.43
N GLY A 148 -0.24 -6.44 6.51
CA GLY A 148 -1.24 -7.49 6.63
C GLY A 148 -2.00 -7.47 7.95
N TYR A 149 -2.90 -8.46 8.06
CA TYR A 149 -3.76 -8.70 9.20
C TYR A 149 -3.53 -10.15 9.63
N VAL A 150 -3.19 -10.35 10.90
CA VAL A 150 -2.80 -11.63 11.46
C VAL A 150 -3.84 -12.08 12.48
N TYR A 151 -4.18 -13.36 12.46
CA TYR A 151 -4.92 -14.05 13.51
C TYR A 151 -3.93 -14.85 14.33
N GLY A 152 -3.99 -14.74 15.65
CA GLY A 152 -3.26 -15.63 16.56
C GLY A 152 -4.22 -16.33 17.51
N ASP A 153 -3.94 -17.60 17.78
CA ASP A 153 -4.58 -18.34 18.85
C ASP A 153 -3.56 -18.63 19.97
N HIS A 154 -4.04 -18.69 21.21
CA HIS A 154 -3.25 -19.13 22.35
C HIS A 154 -1.98 -18.31 22.69
N TYR A 155 -1.98 -16.98 22.49
CA TYR A 155 -0.93 -16.16 23.11
C TYR A 155 -1.17 -16.05 24.62
N SER A 156 -0.16 -16.44 25.40
CA SER A 156 -0.07 -16.19 26.84
C SER A 156 1.14 -15.31 27.12
N GLY A 157 0.92 -14.10 27.62
CA GLY A 157 2.01 -13.16 27.88
C GLY A 157 1.54 -11.77 28.24
N ILE A 158 2.49 -10.88 28.49
CA ILE A 158 2.22 -9.46 28.75
C ILE A 158 2.35 -8.71 27.44
N VAL A 159 1.32 -7.96 27.05
CA VAL A 159 1.36 -7.02 25.94
C VAL A 159 2.48 -6.01 26.23
N PRO A 160 3.59 -5.99 25.46
CA PRO A 160 4.81 -5.30 25.88
C PRO A 160 4.66 -3.80 26.07
N TYR A 161 3.80 -3.16 25.25
CA TYR A 161 3.60 -1.71 25.31
C TYR A 161 2.52 -1.30 26.32
N ASP A 162 1.35 -1.96 26.31
CA ASP A 162 0.22 -1.61 27.19
C ASP A 162 0.25 -2.29 28.58
N GLY A 163 1.15 -3.25 28.82
CA GLY A 163 1.29 -3.98 30.09
C GLY A 163 0.13 -4.92 30.44
N TYR A 164 -0.80 -5.16 29.52
CA TYR A 164 -1.96 -6.02 29.74
C TYR A 164 -1.58 -7.50 29.70
N VAL A 165 -2.08 -8.30 30.64
CA VAL A 165 -1.83 -9.74 30.69
C VAL A 165 -2.88 -10.46 29.83
N LEU A 166 -2.44 -11.14 28.79
CA LEU A 166 -3.25 -12.03 27.96
C LEU A 166 -3.15 -13.45 28.53
N SER A 167 -4.29 -14.00 28.95
CA SER A 167 -4.40 -15.39 29.41
C SER A 167 -5.11 -16.23 28.35
N ASN A 168 -4.34 -16.94 27.53
CA ASN A 168 -4.85 -17.87 26.53
C ASN A 168 -5.99 -17.27 25.69
N ALA A 169 -5.70 -16.16 25.01
CA ALA A 169 -6.67 -15.41 24.25
C ALA A 169 -6.42 -15.52 22.74
N THR A 170 -7.50 -15.45 21.95
CA THR A 170 -7.41 -15.27 20.51
C THR A 170 -7.38 -13.78 20.18
N TYR A 171 -6.68 -13.39 19.12
CA TYR A 171 -6.52 -11.98 18.79
C TYR A 171 -6.32 -11.75 17.29
N ILE A 172 -6.58 -10.51 16.88
CA ILE A 172 -6.22 -9.98 15.57
C ILE A 172 -5.15 -8.91 15.74
N GLU A 173 -4.08 -9.01 14.96
CA GLU A 173 -2.98 -8.07 14.96
C GLU A 173 -2.80 -7.38 13.60
N TRP A 174 -2.44 -6.09 13.64
CA TRP A 174 -2.16 -5.29 12.47
C TRP A 174 -1.17 -4.16 12.77
N THR A 175 -0.50 -3.67 11.74
CA THR A 175 0.47 -2.58 11.86
C THR A 175 -0.11 -1.27 11.34
N MET A 176 0.18 -0.15 12.03
CA MET A 176 -0.13 1.19 11.55
C MET A 176 1.11 2.08 11.44
N GLU A 177 1.01 3.10 10.58
CA GLU A 177 2.11 4.03 10.30
C GLU A 177 2.09 5.26 11.21
N GLY A 178 3.28 5.73 11.59
CA GLY A 178 3.47 6.91 12.42
C GLY A 178 3.80 6.56 13.88
N SER A 179 3.58 7.53 14.76
CA SER A 179 3.82 7.41 16.19
C SER A 179 2.51 7.17 16.95
N VAL A 180 2.63 6.57 18.14
CA VAL A 180 1.49 6.30 19.02
C VAL A 180 0.90 7.61 19.56
N GLN A 181 -0.41 7.75 19.43
CA GLN A 181 -1.33 8.77 19.94
C GLN A 181 -2.42 8.14 20.85
N PRO A 182 -3.13 8.94 21.67
CA PRO A 182 -4.32 8.46 22.39
C PRO A 182 -5.37 7.97 21.38
N ALA A 183 -5.83 6.72 21.50
CA ALA A 183 -6.71 6.02 20.54
C ALA A 183 -6.06 5.57 19.22
N SER A 184 -4.74 5.36 19.19
CA SER A 184 -4.06 4.81 18.03
C SER A 184 -4.67 3.49 17.56
N CYS A 185 -4.73 2.50 18.44
CA CYS A 185 -5.38 1.23 18.19
C CYS A 185 -6.81 1.31 18.74
N SER A 186 -7.82 1.59 17.91
CA SER A 186 -9.23 1.62 18.36
C SER A 186 -10.07 0.69 17.48
N PRO A 187 -10.55 -0.46 17.99
CA PRO A 187 -10.80 -0.79 19.40
C PRO A 187 -9.69 -1.56 20.13
N GLY A 188 -8.50 -1.70 19.53
CA GLY A 188 -7.40 -2.52 20.07
C GLY A 188 -6.56 -1.92 21.20
N ARG A 189 -5.43 -2.58 21.43
CA ARG A 189 -4.34 -2.23 22.34
C ARG A 189 -3.06 -2.06 21.53
N VAL A 190 -2.12 -1.29 22.05
CA VAL A 190 -0.79 -1.18 21.42
C VAL A 190 0.06 -2.36 21.88
N TRP A 191 0.59 -3.12 20.92
CA TRP A 191 1.46 -4.26 21.18
C TRP A 191 2.93 -3.84 21.26
N SER A 192 3.37 -3.12 20.23
CA SER A 192 4.74 -2.65 20.07
C SER A 192 4.75 -1.32 19.35
N ALA A 193 5.77 -0.50 19.58
CA ALA A 193 5.93 0.77 18.90
C ALA A 193 7.40 1.02 18.54
N THR A 194 7.60 1.64 17.39
CA THR A 194 8.89 2.16 16.92
C THR A 194 8.74 3.63 16.57
N ALA A 195 9.81 4.25 16.06
CA ALA A 195 9.78 5.65 15.63
C ALA A 195 8.80 5.92 14.47
N ASN A 196 8.54 4.93 13.61
CA ASN A 196 7.82 5.12 12.34
C ASN A 196 6.56 4.26 12.19
N TRP A 197 6.38 3.25 13.04
CA TRP A 197 5.22 2.37 13.02
C TRP A 197 4.93 1.84 14.42
N PHE A 198 3.73 1.34 14.61
CA PHE A 198 3.32 0.64 15.81
C PHE A 198 2.34 -0.47 15.46
N ASP A 199 2.35 -1.50 16.29
CA ASP A 199 1.54 -2.69 16.15
C ASP A 199 0.36 -2.62 17.12
N CYS A 200 -0.79 -3.03 16.61
CA CYS A 200 -2.03 -3.04 17.34
C CYS A 200 -2.55 -4.46 17.43
N LEU A 201 -3.08 -4.80 18.59
CA LEU A 201 -3.69 -6.08 18.86
C LEU A 201 -5.11 -5.87 19.37
N TYR A 202 -6.08 -6.61 18.83
CA TYR A 202 -7.44 -6.67 19.35
C TYR A 202 -7.73 -8.06 19.87
N VAL A 203 -8.06 -8.15 21.15
CA VAL A 203 -8.42 -9.41 21.82
C VAL A 203 -9.85 -9.77 21.44
N LEU A 204 -10.02 -10.97 20.92
CA LEU A 204 -11.30 -11.56 20.56
C LEU A 204 -11.78 -12.39 21.75
N ASN A 205 -12.96 -12.03 22.29
CA ASN A 205 -13.60 -12.69 23.42
C ASN A 205 -14.80 -13.51 22.97
#